data_AF-A0A6G8MP65-F1
#
_entry.id   AF-A0A6G8MP65-F1
#
_cell.length_a   1.000
_cell.length_b   1.000
_cell.length_c   1.000
_cell.angle_alpha   90.00
_cell.angle_beta   90.00
_cell.angle_gamma   90.00
#
_symmetry.space_group_name_H-M   'P 1'
#
loop_
_entity.id
_entity.type
_entity.pdbx_description
1 polymer ?
#
loop_
_entity_poly.entity_id
_entity_poly.type
_entity_poly.pdbx_seq_one_letter_code
_entity_poly.pdbx_strand_id
1 'polypeptide(L)'
;TLINIRPVVAAIKEFFGTSQLSQFMDQNNPLSGLTHKRRLSALGPGGLSRERAGLEVRDVHPSHYGRMCPIETPEGPNIGLI
;
A
#
# COMPACT_ATOMS: atom_id res chain seq x y z
N THR A 1 -26.90 1.75 -29.09
CA THR A 1 -27.10 1.50 -27.65
C THR A 1 -26.58 2.69 -26.86
N LEU A 2 -27.38 3.29 -25.97
CA LEU A 2 -26.93 4.38 -25.10
C LEU A 2 -26.23 3.80 -23.87
N ILE A 3 -25.02 4.28 -23.56
CA ILE A 3 -24.26 3.86 -22.38
C ILE A 3 -24.49 4.87 -21.26
N ASN A 4 -24.84 4.39 -20.06
CA ASN A 4 -24.96 5.21 -18.87
C ASN A 4 -23.59 5.37 -18.18
N ILE A 5 -23.13 6.61 -18.00
CA ILE A 5 -21.83 6.94 -17.38
C ILE A 5 -21.85 6.92 -15.85
N ARG A 6 -23.02 6.96 -15.22
CA ARG A 6 -23.17 7.03 -13.75
C ARG A 6 -22.43 5.91 -12.99
N PRO A 7 -22.51 4.62 -13.38
CA PRO A 7 -21.78 3.56 -12.67
C PRO A 7 -20.26 3.73 -12.73
N VAL A 8 -19.72 4.24 -13.84
CA VAL A 8 -18.28 4.48 -14.01
C VAL A 8 -17.82 5.58 -13.04
N VAL A 9 -18.55 6.69 -12.99
CA VAL A 9 -18.23 7.80 -12.07
C VAL A 9 -18.35 7.37 -10.61
N ALA A 10 -19.35 6.57 -10.27
CA ALA A 10 -19.53 6.06 -8.91
C ALA A 10 -18.36 5.18 -8.47
N ALA A 11 -17.94 4.23 -9.32
CA ALA A 11 -16.80 3.34 -9.02
C ALA A 11 -15.49 4.12 -8.80
N ILE A 12 -15.23 5.16 -9.61
CA ILE A 12 -14.03 5.99 -9.44
C ILE A 12 -14.08 6.77 -8.12
N LYS A 13 -15.24 7.36 -7.78
CA LYS A 13 -15.40 8.10 -6.52
C LYS A 13 -15.24 7.22 -5.30
N GLU A 14 -15.81 6.02 -5.34
CA GLU A 14 -15.66 5.04 -4.26
C GLU A 14 -14.20 4.63 -4.09
N PHE A 15 -13.51 4.32 -5.18
CA PHE A 15 -12.09 3.95 -5.15
C PHE A 15 -11.22 5.04 -4.50
N PHE A 16 -11.30 6.30 -4.93
CA PHE A 16 -10.46 7.35 -4.36
C PHE A 16 -10.93 7.84 -2.99
N GLY A 17 -12.21 7.68 -2.66
CA GLY A 17 -12.80 8.16 -1.41
C GLY A 17 -12.59 7.23 -0.22
N THR A 18 -12.67 5.91 -0.42
CA THR A 18 -12.69 4.94 0.69
C THR A 18 -11.76 3.74 0.53
N SER A 19 -11.04 3.61 -0.59
CA SER A 19 -10.11 2.50 -0.78
C SER A 19 -8.99 2.54 0.26
N GLN A 20 -8.64 1.37 0.80
CA GLN A 20 -7.51 1.19 1.72
C GLN A 20 -6.17 1.62 1.12
N LEU A 21 -6.04 1.60 -0.22
CA LEU A 21 -4.84 2.03 -0.94
C LEU A 21 -4.83 3.55 -1.19
N SER A 22 -5.97 4.24 -1.07
CA SER A 22 -6.08 5.70 -1.17
C SER A 22 -5.82 6.31 0.21
N GLN A 23 -4.55 6.54 0.53
CA GLN A 23 -4.13 7.02 1.84
C GLN A 23 -3.96 8.54 1.87
N PHE A 24 -4.20 9.15 3.03
CA PHE A 24 -3.87 10.55 3.25
C PHE A 24 -2.35 10.73 3.30
N MET A 25 -1.82 11.59 2.43
CA MET A 25 -0.38 11.77 2.29
C MET A 25 0.24 12.45 3.52
N ASP A 26 1.39 11.94 3.96
CA ASP A 26 2.21 12.59 4.98
C ASP A 26 3.02 13.73 4.33
N GLN A 27 2.87 14.94 4.85
CA GLN A 27 3.45 16.17 4.30
C GLN A 27 4.23 16.97 5.34
N ASN A 28 4.63 16.34 6.45
CA ASN A 28 5.35 17.03 7.52
C ASN A 28 6.69 17.59 7.04
N ASN A 29 7.34 16.93 6.09
CA ASN A 29 8.58 17.38 5.46
C ASN A 29 8.74 16.76 4.06
N PRO A 30 9.66 17.28 3.22
CA PRO A 30 9.88 16.76 1.87
C PRO A 30 10.28 15.29 1.81
N LEU A 31 11.01 14.79 2.82
CA LEU A 31 11.44 13.40 2.88
C LEU A 31 10.26 12.47 3.17
N SER A 32 9.41 12.79 4.15
CA SER A 32 8.16 12.07 4.44
C SER A 32 7.24 11.99 3.22
N GLY A 33 7.13 13.09 2.46
CA GLY A 33 6.35 13.11 1.24
C GLY A 33 6.93 12.21 0.14
N LEU A 34 8.27 12.12 0.05
CA LEU A 34 8.95 11.26 -0.91
C LEU A 34 8.86 9.78 -0.53
N THR A 35 9.06 9.44 0.75
CA THR A 35 8.98 8.05 1.25
C THR A 35 7.57 7.50 1.12
N HIS A 36 6.53 8.28 1.47
CA HIS A 36 5.14 7.85 1.30
C HIS A 36 4.81 7.54 -0.17
N LYS A 37 5.21 8.41 -1.11
CA LYS A 37 4.96 8.18 -2.54
C LYS A 37 5.70 6.96 -3.13
N ARG A 38 6.80 6.54 -2.50
CA ARG A 38 7.64 5.42 -2.96
C ARG A 38 7.41 4.12 -2.19
N ARG A 39 6.50 4.13 -1.21
CA ARG A 39 6.16 2.99 -0.35
C ARG A 39 5.34 1.95 -1.09
N LEU A 40 5.58 0.68 -0.82
CA LEU A 40 4.84 -0.45 -1.39
C LEU A 40 4.15 -1.20 -0.25
N SER A 41 2.84 -1.41 -0.36
CA SER A 41 2.06 -2.12 0.67
C SER A 41 1.61 -3.48 0.15
N ALA A 42 1.88 -4.54 0.92
CA ALA A 42 1.33 -5.87 0.67
C ALA A 42 -0.12 -6.01 1.18
N LEU A 43 -0.62 -5.01 1.92
CA LEU A 43 -1.97 -4.94 2.45
C LEU A 43 -2.94 -4.28 1.47
N GLY A 44 -4.15 -4.81 1.37
CA GLY A 44 -5.23 -4.24 0.55
C GLY A 44 -6.24 -5.31 0.11
N PRO A 45 -7.29 -4.92 -0.64
CA PRO A 45 -8.20 -5.87 -1.27
C PRO A 45 -7.43 -6.84 -2.17
N GLY A 46 -7.52 -8.15 -1.90
CA GLY A 46 -6.76 -9.18 -2.62
C GLY A 46 -5.30 -9.34 -2.17
N GLY A 47 -4.84 -8.56 -1.20
CA GLY A 47 -3.53 -8.67 -0.57
C GLY A 47 -3.54 -9.50 0.71
N LEU A 48 -2.45 -9.41 1.47
CA LEU A 48 -2.32 -10.07 2.77
C LEU A 48 -3.11 -9.32 3.84
N SER A 49 -3.63 -10.05 4.83
CA SER A 49 -4.10 -9.46 6.08
C SER A 49 -3.02 -9.54 7.15
N ARG A 50 -2.97 -8.53 8.03
CA ARG A 50 -1.96 -8.42 9.10
C ARG A 50 -1.90 -9.65 9.99
N GLU A 51 -3.07 -10.23 10.26
CA GLU A 51 -3.27 -11.40 11.12
C GLU A 51 -2.89 -12.73 10.45
N ARG A 52 -2.96 -12.80 9.11
CA ARG A 52 -2.65 -14.04 8.35
C ARG A 52 -1.24 -14.06 7.79
N ALA A 53 -0.53 -12.94 7.82
CA ALA A 53 0.84 -12.84 7.34
C ALA A 53 1.83 -13.50 8.32
N GLY A 54 2.31 -14.69 7.97
CA GLY A 54 3.32 -15.45 8.71
C GLY A 54 4.74 -14.86 8.60
N LEU A 55 5.71 -15.54 9.21
CA LEU A 55 7.11 -15.09 9.23
C LEU A 55 7.75 -15.09 7.82
N GLU A 56 7.42 -16.09 7.00
CA GLU A 56 8.02 -16.27 5.66
C GLU A 56 7.80 -15.08 4.72
N VAL A 57 6.67 -14.38 4.85
CA VAL A 57 6.36 -13.20 4.03
C VAL A 57 6.91 -11.90 4.61
N ARG A 58 7.35 -11.91 5.88
CA ARG A 58 7.90 -10.74 6.58
C ARG A 58 9.42 -10.69 6.55
N ASP A 59 10.07 -11.82 6.32
CA ASP A 59 11.54 -11.92 6.26
C ASP A 59 12.12 -11.33 4.96
N VAL A 60 13.40 -10.96 5.01
CA VAL A 60 14.10 -10.36 3.88
C VAL A 60 14.63 -11.45 2.96
N HIS A 61 14.06 -11.54 1.76
CA HIS A 61 14.54 -12.47 0.75
C HIS A 61 15.73 -11.88 -0.04
N PRO A 62 16.77 -12.67 -0.42
CA PRO A 62 17.92 -12.17 -1.18
C PRO A 62 17.58 -11.45 -2.49
N SER A 63 16.44 -11.78 -3.11
CA SER A 63 15.96 -11.10 -4.33
C SER A 63 15.58 -9.63 -4.12
N HIS A 64 15.42 -9.19 -2.86
CA HIS A 64 15.11 -7.80 -2.53
C HIS A 64 16.29 -6.86 -2.78
N TYR A 65 17.52 -7.39 -2.85
CA TYR A 65 18.72 -6.61 -3.08
C TYR A 65 18.61 -5.74 -4.34
N GLY A 66 18.74 -4.42 -4.16
CA GLY A 66 18.62 -3.43 -5.23
C GLY A 66 17.20 -3.13 -5.73
N ARG A 67 16.16 -3.75 -5.15
CA ARG A 67 14.74 -3.57 -5.55
C ARG A 67 13.87 -3.01 -4.43
N MET A 68 14.04 -3.50 -3.20
CA MET A 68 13.32 -3.04 -2.02
C MET A 68 14.32 -2.72 -0.90
N CYS A 69 13.99 -1.75 -0.05
CA CYS A 69 14.83 -1.38 1.09
C CYS A 69 14.65 -2.43 2.20
N PRO A 70 15.71 -3.12 2.67
CA PRO A 70 15.59 -4.10 3.75
C PRO A 70 15.54 -3.47 5.14
N ILE A 71 15.73 -2.15 5.25
CA ILE A 71 15.87 -1.42 6.52
C ILE A 71 14.62 -0.59 6.83
N GLU A 72 14.08 0.11 5.83
CA GLU A 72 12.95 1.02 6.00
C GLU A 72 11.63 0.25 6.04
N THR A 73 11.34 -0.38 7.18
CA THR A 73 10.05 -1.02 7.46
C THR A 73 9.46 -0.45 8.74
N PRO A 74 8.14 -0.23 8.84
CA PRO A 74 7.53 0.25 10.07
C PRO A 74 7.63 -0.80 11.18
N GLU A 75 7.91 -0.35 12.39
CA GLU A 75 7.91 -1.21 13.57
C GLU A 75 6.49 -1.64 13.97
N GLY A 76 6.39 -2.74 14.71
CA GLY A 76 5.12 -3.25 15.24
C GLY A 76 4.38 -4.20 14.28
N PRO A 77 3.03 -4.22 14.29
CA PRO A 77 2.26 -5.26 13.60
C PRO A 77 2.46 -5.34 12.07
N ASN A 78 2.93 -4.25 11.45
CA ASN A 78 3.11 -4.13 10.00
C ASN A 78 4.55 -4.39 9.54
N ILE A 79 5.45 -4.82 10.42
CA ILE A 79 6.84 -5.10 10.06
C ILE A 79 6.93 -6.10 8.89
N GLY A 80 7.69 -5.74 7.86
CA GLY A 80 7.85 -6.55 6.64
C GLY A 80 6.65 -6.59 5.69
N LEU A 81 5.60 -5.77 5.92
CA LEU A 81 4.39 -5.74 5.07
C LEU A 81 4.20 -4.41 4.31
N ILE A 82 5.05 -3.43 4.58
CA ILE A 82 5.04 -2.05 4.07
C ILE A 82 6.47 -1.60 3.79
#